data_AF-A0AAQ3P2F3-F1
#
_entry.id   AF-A0AAQ3P2F3-F1
#
_cell.length_a   1.000
_cell.length_b   1.000
_cell.length_c   1.000
_cell.angle_alpha   90.00
_cell.angle_beta   90.00
_cell.angle_gamma   90.00
#
_symmetry.space_group_name_H-M   'P 1'
#
loop_
_entity.id
_entity.type
_entity.pdbx_description
1 polymer ?
#
loop_
_entity_poly.entity_id
_entity_poly.type
_entity_poly.pdbx_seq_one_letter_code
_entity_poly.pdbx_strand_id
1 'polypeptide(L)'
;MTDISSEPTATKNLIHLSQTVIKTGKIAKYDYGDEGDNMKHYGQAVPPLYDMAAIPNEFPLFVTYGGQDLLSDVNDVQVLLNDLQHHDGNKLVVLFQEDYAHLDFVRAVNANQIIYDPIIAFYKAN
;
A
#
# COMPACT_ATOMS: atom_id res chain seq x y z
N MET A 1 9.95 14.99 -23.36
CA MET A 1 10.40 13.92 -22.48
C MET A 1 10.14 14.38 -21.06
N THR A 2 9.09 13.88 -20.42
CA THR A 2 8.86 14.09 -18.99
C THR A 2 9.88 13.26 -18.23
N ASP A 3 10.72 13.93 -17.45
CA ASP A 3 11.69 13.31 -16.56
C ASP A 3 10.95 12.41 -15.56
N ILE A 4 11.05 11.09 -15.74
CA ILE A 4 10.62 10.15 -14.70
C ILE A 4 11.76 10.16 -13.69
N SER A 5 11.74 11.10 -12.73
CA SER A 5 12.72 11.08 -11.66
C SER A 5 12.53 9.78 -10.87
N SER A 6 13.53 8.90 -10.93
CA SER A 6 13.67 7.83 -9.96
C SER A 6 14.40 8.42 -8.77
N GLU A 7 13.65 8.77 -7.73
CA GLU A 7 14.27 9.13 -6.47
C GLU A 7 15.10 7.93 -5.95
N PRO A 8 16.31 8.17 -5.40
CA PRO A 8 17.18 7.09 -4.98
C PRO A 8 16.59 6.30 -3.80
N THR A 9 16.81 4.99 -3.79
CA THR A 9 16.43 4.09 -2.68
C THR A 9 17.53 3.05 -2.42
N ALA A 10 17.54 2.45 -1.24
CA ALA A 10 18.54 1.44 -0.88
C ALA A 10 18.28 0.11 -1.62
N THR A 11 19.35 -0.59 -2.00
CA THR A 11 19.24 -1.94 -2.60
C THR A 11 18.42 -2.89 -1.73
N LYS A 12 18.56 -2.80 -0.40
CA LYS A 12 17.78 -3.59 0.56
C LYS A 12 16.26 -3.37 0.40
N ASN A 13 15.83 -2.15 0.09
CA ASN A 13 14.41 -1.83 -0.11
C ASN A 13 13.85 -2.48 -1.39
N LEU A 14 14.63 -2.47 -2.49
CA LEU A 14 14.23 -3.13 -3.75
C LEU A 14 14.18 -4.67 -3.59
N ILE A 15 15.12 -5.24 -2.83
CA ILE A 15 15.09 -6.67 -2.50
C ILE A 15 13.86 -6.98 -1.66
N HIS A 16 13.53 -6.15 -0.66
CA HIS A 16 12.35 -6.34 0.18
C HIS A 16 11.06 -6.34 -0.65
N LEU A 17 10.89 -5.35 -1.53
CA LEU A 17 9.74 -5.29 -2.42
C LEU A 17 9.61 -6.57 -3.27
N SER A 18 10.74 -7.07 -3.79
CA SER A 18 10.76 -8.33 -4.55
C SER A 18 10.38 -9.54 -3.71
N GLN A 19 10.71 -9.58 -2.40
CA GLN A 19 10.30 -10.66 -1.50
C GLN A 19 8.77 -10.69 -1.31
N THR A 20 8.15 -9.51 -1.22
CA THR A 20 6.70 -9.37 -1.12
C THR A 20 6.02 -9.77 -2.43
N VAL A 21 6.38 -9.13 -3.54
CA VAL A 21 5.68 -9.26 -4.83
C VAL A 21 5.91 -10.62 -5.50
N ILE A 22 7.13 -11.17 -5.44
CA ILE A 22 7.50 -12.34 -6.24
C ILE A 22 7.47 -13.63 -5.42
N LYS A 23 7.90 -13.58 -4.16
CA LYS A 23 8.17 -14.82 -3.40
C LYS A 23 7.02 -15.27 -2.51
N THR A 24 6.37 -14.32 -1.84
CA THR A 24 5.45 -14.68 -0.74
C THR A 24 4.01 -14.27 -1.00
N GLY A 25 3.77 -13.18 -1.76
CA GLY A 25 2.45 -12.57 -1.86
C GLY A 25 1.91 -12.07 -0.51
N LYS A 26 2.78 -11.93 0.49
CA LYS A 26 2.41 -11.56 1.86
C LYS A 26 3.26 -10.38 2.30
N ILE A 27 2.63 -9.44 2.99
CA ILE A 27 3.32 -8.29 3.56
C ILE A 27 4.02 -8.77 4.85
N ALA A 28 5.33 -8.92 4.78
CA ALA A 28 6.17 -9.40 5.89
C ALA A 28 7.35 -8.47 6.13
N LYS A 29 7.99 -8.58 7.30
CA LYS A 29 9.30 -7.93 7.52
C LYS A 29 10.36 -8.48 6.55
N TYR A 30 11.43 -7.73 6.34
CA TYR A 30 12.52 -8.10 5.43
C TYR A 30 13.09 -9.47 5.77
N ASP A 31 13.17 -10.35 4.78
CA ASP A 31 13.85 -11.63 4.92
C ASP A 31 15.35 -11.45 4.70
N TYR A 32 16.16 -11.75 5.71
CA TYR A 32 17.61 -11.69 5.61
C TYR A 32 18.20 -12.83 4.77
N GLY A 33 17.39 -13.82 4.38
CA GLY A 33 17.78 -14.94 3.54
C GLY A 33 18.46 -16.07 4.29
N ASP A 34 18.68 -15.89 5.61
CA ASP A 34 19.23 -16.89 6.53
C ASP A 34 18.40 -16.88 7.82
N GLU A 35 18.05 -18.09 8.30
CA GLU A 35 17.23 -18.25 9.51
C GLU A 35 17.92 -17.70 10.77
N GLY A 36 19.25 -17.82 10.85
CA GLY A 36 20.04 -17.31 11.97
C GLY A 36 20.05 -15.79 12.00
N ASP A 37 20.13 -15.13 10.86
CA ASP A 37 20.02 -13.67 10.77
C ASP A 37 18.60 -13.18 11.06
N ASN A 38 17.56 -13.86 10.54
CA ASN A 38 16.18 -13.57 10.92
C ASN A 38 15.96 -13.74 12.44
N MET A 39 16.55 -14.77 13.05
CA MET A 39 16.51 -14.99 14.50
C MET A 39 17.16 -13.83 15.26
N LYS A 40 18.32 -13.35 14.83
CA LYS A 40 18.99 -12.17 15.45
C LYS A 40 18.13 -10.91 15.37
N HIS A 41 17.39 -10.73 14.27
CA HIS A 41 16.59 -9.52 14.04
C HIS A 41 15.19 -9.58 14.66
N TYR A 42 14.56 -10.75 14.70
CA TYR A 42 13.14 -10.89 15.02
C TYR A 42 12.85 -11.88 16.16
N GLY A 43 13.85 -12.65 16.63
CA GLY A 43 13.63 -13.72 17.59
C GLY A 43 12.88 -14.93 17.00
N GLN A 44 12.77 -15.01 15.67
CA GLN A 44 12.15 -16.11 14.95
C GLN A 44 12.83 -16.29 13.58
N ALA A 45 12.85 -17.53 13.08
CA ALA A 45 13.54 -17.89 11.82
C ALA A 45 12.84 -17.36 10.56
N VAL A 46 11.51 -17.23 10.62
CA VAL A 46 10.68 -16.71 9.52
C VAL A 46 10.31 -15.27 9.83
N PRO A 47 10.45 -14.31 8.88
CA PRO A 47 10.06 -12.93 9.13
C PRO A 47 8.57 -12.82 9.49
N PRO A 48 8.21 -12.07 10.55
CA PRO A 48 6.82 -11.94 10.95
C PRO A 48 6.01 -11.16 9.90
N LEU A 49 4.76 -11.59 9.72
CA LEU A 49 3.78 -10.91 8.86
C LEU A 49 3.31 -9.62 9.52
N TYR A 50 2.94 -8.64 8.70
CA TYR A 50 2.17 -7.49 9.16
C TYR A 50 0.68 -7.85 9.15
N ASP A 51 0.03 -7.68 10.29
CA ASP A 51 -1.40 -7.89 10.43
C ASP A 51 -2.14 -6.60 10.06
N MET A 52 -2.78 -6.58 8.89
CA MET A 52 -3.56 -5.42 8.45
C MET A 52 -4.81 -5.20 9.31
N ALA A 53 -5.36 -6.25 9.93
CA ALA A 53 -6.48 -6.14 10.86
C ALA A 53 -6.09 -5.53 12.22
N ALA A 54 -4.79 -5.35 12.47
CA ALA A 54 -4.30 -4.65 13.65
C ALA A 54 -4.38 -3.11 13.52
N ILE A 55 -4.75 -2.58 12.35
CA ILE A 55 -5.08 -1.15 12.20
C ILE A 55 -6.33 -0.88 13.05
N PRO A 56 -6.30 0.09 13.99
CA PRO A 56 -7.44 0.33 14.86
C PRO A 56 -8.71 0.68 14.07
N ASN A 57 -9.83 0.00 14.35
CA ASN A 57 -11.08 0.17 13.61
C ASN A 57 -11.58 1.63 13.53
N GLU A 58 -11.29 2.44 14.54
CA GLU A 58 -11.70 3.85 14.62
C GLU A 58 -10.77 4.81 13.86
N PHE A 59 -9.63 4.31 13.36
CA PHE A 59 -8.65 5.13 12.64
C PHE A 59 -9.21 5.51 11.26
N PRO A 60 -9.36 6.81 10.93
CA PRO A 60 -9.84 7.22 9.62
C PRO A 60 -8.87 6.80 8.51
N LEU A 61 -9.38 6.02 7.55
CA LEU A 61 -8.68 5.57 6.36
C LEU A 61 -9.35 6.10 5.09
N PHE A 62 -8.54 6.67 4.21
CA PHE A 62 -8.92 7.00 2.85
C PHE A 62 -8.06 6.16 1.90
N VAL A 63 -8.67 5.17 1.25
CA VAL A 63 -8.01 4.26 0.31
C VAL A 63 -8.45 4.61 -1.10
N THR A 64 -7.51 5.01 -1.95
CA THR A 64 -7.77 5.27 -3.37
C THR A 64 -6.92 4.35 -4.24
N TYR A 65 -7.51 3.82 -5.31
CA TYR A 65 -6.82 2.92 -6.23
C TYR A 65 -7.36 3.00 -7.66
N GLY A 66 -6.56 2.56 -8.63
CA GLY A 66 -6.78 2.80 -10.05
C GLY A 66 -6.95 1.52 -10.85
N GLY A 67 -7.77 1.55 -11.90
CA GLY A 67 -7.99 0.37 -12.74
C GLY A 67 -6.83 0.07 -13.70
N GLN A 68 -5.98 1.06 -13.98
CA GLN A 68 -4.79 0.93 -14.82
C GLN A 68 -3.49 0.88 -13.99
N ASP A 69 -3.59 0.72 -12.67
CA ASP A 69 -2.42 0.67 -11.78
C ASP A 69 -1.74 -0.71 -11.86
N LEU A 70 -0.49 -0.73 -12.32
CA LEU A 70 0.32 -1.95 -12.45
C LEU A 70 1.19 -2.24 -11.21
N LEU A 71 1.32 -1.31 -10.28
CA LEU A 71 2.08 -1.50 -9.03
C LEU A 71 1.16 -1.78 -7.83
N SER A 72 -0.08 -1.31 -7.89
CA SER A 72 -1.13 -1.59 -6.90
C SER A 72 -2.38 -2.03 -7.65
N ASP A 73 -2.30 -3.20 -8.29
CA ASP A 73 -3.40 -3.69 -9.12
C ASP A 73 -4.65 -4.01 -8.30
N VAL A 74 -5.78 -4.07 -8.99
CA VAL A 74 -7.09 -4.22 -8.37
C VAL A 74 -7.15 -5.45 -7.46
N ASN A 75 -6.51 -6.57 -7.82
CA ASN A 75 -6.59 -7.80 -7.02
C ASN A 75 -5.87 -7.63 -5.69
N ASP A 76 -4.66 -7.07 -5.71
CA ASP A 76 -3.88 -6.81 -4.50
C ASP A 76 -4.61 -5.83 -3.56
N VAL A 77 -5.26 -4.80 -4.12
CA VAL A 77 -6.10 -3.88 -3.33
C VAL A 77 -7.32 -4.59 -2.74
N GLN A 78 -7.95 -5.52 -3.47
CA GLN A 78 -9.05 -6.31 -2.91
C GLN A 78 -8.59 -7.20 -1.76
N VAL A 79 -7.37 -7.74 -1.79
CA VAL A 79 -6.80 -8.47 -0.65
C VAL A 79 -6.72 -7.56 0.58
N LEU A 80 -6.20 -6.34 0.42
CA LEU A 80 -6.15 -5.35 1.51
C LEU A 80 -7.55 -5.02 2.03
N LEU A 81 -8.53 -4.77 1.15
CA LEU A 81 -9.89 -4.43 1.55
C LEU A 81 -10.59 -5.60 2.28
N ASN A 82 -10.28 -6.84 1.92
CA ASN A 82 -10.77 -8.02 2.63
C ASN A 82 -10.17 -8.14 4.04
N ASP A 83 -8.89 -7.80 4.21
CA ASP A 83 -8.29 -7.74 5.55
C ASP A 83 -8.93 -6.62 6.41
N LEU A 84 -9.35 -5.52 5.77
CA LEU A 84 -10.02 -4.39 6.41
C LEU A 84 -11.55 -4.55 6.54
N GLN A 85 -12.13 -5.72 6.24
CA GLN A 85 -13.59 -5.91 6.23
C GLN A 85 -14.29 -5.64 7.59
N HIS A 86 -13.52 -5.66 8.69
CA HIS A 86 -14.02 -5.40 10.05
C HIS A 86 -13.72 -3.97 10.56
N HIS A 87 -13.11 -3.13 9.72
CA HIS A 87 -12.88 -1.71 10.03
C HIS A 87 -14.22 -0.96 10.13
N ASP A 88 -14.29 0.15 10.88
CA ASP A 88 -15.52 0.93 10.92
C ASP A 88 -15.81 1.51 9.52
N GLY A 89 -16.95 1.15 8.95
CA GLY A 89 -17.39 1.61 7.63
C GLY A 89 -17.59 3.13 7.57
N ASN A 90 -17.80 3.82 8.69
CA ASN A 90 -17.83 5.29 8.74
C ASN A 90 -16.43 5.92 8.75
N LYS A 91 -15.40 5.11 9.02
CA LYS A 91 -13.99 5.51 9.05
C LYS A 91 -13.21 5.02 7.85
N LEU A 92 -13.79 4.23 6.96
CA LEU A 92 -13.16 3.76 5.72
C LEU A 92 -13.84 4.36 4.50
N VAL A 93 -13.13 5.25 3.81
CA VAL A 93 -13.53 5.79 2.51
C VAL A 93 -12.71 5.09 1.43
N VAL A 94 -13.39 4.49 0.44
CA VAL A 94 -12.75 3.84 -0.71
C VAL A 94 -13.12 4.59 -1.98
N LEU A 95 -12.12 5.02 -2.74
CA LEU A 95 -12.27 5.71 -4.02
C LEU A 95 -11.59 4.90 -5.14
N PHE A 96 -12.38 4.41 -6.09
CA PHE A 96 -11.86 3.71 -7.26
C PHE A 96 -11.92 4.60 -8.49
N GLN A 97 -10.82 4.67 -9.25
CA GLN A 97 -10.73 5.44 -10.48
C GLN A 97 -10.23 4.54 -11.63
N GLU A 98 -11.16 4.06 -12.46
CA GLU A 98 -10.89 3.04 -13.49
C GLU A 98 -9.74 3.40 -14.44
N ASP A 99 -9.65 4.67 -14.86
CA ASP A 99 -8.64 5.12 -15.83
C ASP A 99 -7.29 5.53 -15.20
N TYR A 100 -7.14 5.49 -13.88
CA TYR A 100 -5.90 5.92 -13.22
C TYR A 100 -4.85 4.80 -13.18
N ALA A 101 -3.64 5.13 -13.62
CA ALA A 101 -2.42 4.39 -13.36
C ALA A 101 -1.68 4.93 -12.12
N HIS A 102 -0.62 4.24 -11.70
CA HIS A 102 0.04 4.50 -10.42
C HIS A 102 0.47 5.96 -10.18
N LEU A 103 0.98 6.64 -11.21
CA LEU A 103 1.45 8.02 -11.08
C LEU A 103 0.33 9.06 -11.24
N ASP A 104 -0.85 8.67 -11.71
CA ASP A 104 -1.95 9.62 -11.96
C ASP A 104 -2.49 10.22 -10.67
N PHE A 105 -2.43 9.49 -9.55
CA PHE A 105 -2.79 9.99 -8.23
C PHE A 105 -1.99 11.22 -7.79
N VAL A 106 -0.81 11.44 -8.38
CA VAL A 106 0.07 12.57 -8.07
C VAL A 106 0.21 13.54 -9.26
N ARG A 107 0.17 13.01 -10.49
CA ARG A 107 0.58 13.73 -11.71
C ARG A 107 -0.51 13.95 -12.73
N ALA A 108 -1.70 13.35 -12.59
CA ALA A 108 -2.77 13.56 -13.56
C ALA A 108 -3.21 15.03 -13.56
N VAL A 109 -3.53 15.55 -14.75
CA VAL A 109 -3.97 16.94 -14.93
C VAL A 109 -5.26 17.26 -14.18
N ASN A 110 -6.06 16.25 -13.87
CA ASN A 110 -7.31 16.34 -13.12
C ASN A 110 -7.20 15.78 -11.69
N ALA A 111 -6.00 15.42 -11.21
CA ALA A 111 -5.81 14.85 -9.87
C ALA A 111 -6.29 15.79 -8.76
N ASN A 112 -6.23 17.10 -8.98
CA ASN A 112 -6.76 18.10 -8.04
C ASN A 112 -8.25 17.90 -7.76
N GLN A 113 -9.04 17.62 -8.79
CA GLN A 113 -10.50 17.45 -8.66
C GLN A 113 -10.86 16.03 -8.25
N ILE A 114 -10.21 15.03 -8.87
CA ILE A 114 -10.59 13.63 -8.71
C ILE A 114 -10.05 13.03 -7.41
N ILE A 115 -8.86 13.46 -6.96
CA ILE A 115 -8.19 12.88 -5.79
C ILE A 115 -8.08 13.89 -4.65
N TYR A 116 -7.58 15.10 -4.91
CA TYR A 116 -7.25 16.03 -3.82
C TYR A 116 -8.48 16.67 -3.17
N ASP A 117 -9.50 17.05 -3.95
CA ASP A 117 -10.75 17.58 -3.40
C ASP A 117 -11.44 16.57 -2.45
N PRO A 118 -11.60 15.28 -2.80
CA PRO A 118 -12.07 14.24 -1.87
C PRO A 118 -11.19 14.07 -0.62
N ILE A 119 -9.87 14.10 -0.76
CA ILE A 119 -8.95 14.00 0.39
C ILE A 119 -9.14 15.19 1.34
N ILE A 120 -9.27 16.41 0.81
CA ILE A 120 -9.51 17.62 1.62
C ILE A 120 -10.86 17.52 2.33
N ALA A 121 -11.90 17.01 1.66
CA ALA A 121 -13.20 16.78 2.28
C ALA A 121 -13.12 15.74 3.41
N PHE A 122 -12.40 14.64 3.19
CA PHE A 122 -12.15 13.61 4.20
C PHE A 122 -11.46 14.17 5.46
N TYR A 123 -10.42 15.00 5.29
CA TYR A 123 -9.76 15.67 6.42
C TYR A 123 -10.63 16.68 7.16
N LYS A 124 -11.61 17.30 6.50
CA LYS A 124 -12.54 18.23 7.17
C LYS A 124 -13.62 17.51 7.98
N ALA A 125 -13.87 16.23 7.68
CA ALA A 125 -14.92 15.43 8.27
C ALA A 125 -14.45 14.57 9.47
N ASN A 126 -13.14 14.49 9.71
CA ASN A 126 -12.50 13.69 10.77
C ASN A 126 -11.57 14.54 11.63
#